data_AF-A0A7V1JJT8-F1
#
_entry.id   AF-A0A7V1JJT8-F1
#
_cell.length_a   1.000
_cell.length_b   1.000
_cell.length_c   1.000
_cell.angle_alpha   90.00
_cell.angle_beta   90.00
_cell.angle_gamma   90.00
#
_symmetry.space_group_name_H-M   'P 1'
#
loop_
_entity.id
_entity.type
_entity.pdbx_description
1 polymer ?
#
loop_
_entity_poly.entity_id
_entity_poly.type
_entity_poly.pdbx_seq_one_letter_code
_entity_poly.pdbx_strand_id
1 'polypeptide(L)'
;MSDETQWTVQHDAIRHGMVILEKLIALDFDSLILRVEKISQEYDKKDWYETAADLCIDVEALKALDACEPPVPYPYYFCTPDILLRHPELVAYYRNVAMVTQRAMDDMGLNTTAYEAEQVPPPDVARDLARRFNRIISTLVVVGPVTPQRHLEMAYVNLGAGFDGSWGEGSEE
;
A
#
# COMPACT_ATOMS: atom_id res chain seq x y z
N MET A 1 -12.89 29.09 -26.07
CA MET A 1 -11.68 28.27 -25.88
C MET A 1 -11.10 28.06 -27.27
N SER A 2 -9.81 28.35 -27.50
CA SER A 2 -9.24 28.22 -28.85
C SER A 2 -8.93 26.75 -29.17
N ASP A 3 -8.94 26.37 -30.45
CA ASP A 3 -8.58 25.02 -30.89
C ASP A 3 -7.16 24.62 -30.41
N GLU A 4 -6.25 25.58 -30.32
CA GLU A 4 -4.88 25.41 -29.81
C GLU A 4 -4.85 25.10 -28.30
N THR A 5 -5.69 25.77 -27.51
CA THR A 5 -5.86 25.48 -26.08
C THR A 5 -6.43 24.08 -25.88
N GLN A 6 -7.42 23.68 -26.68
CA GLN A 6 -8.03 22.35 -26.59
C GLN A 6 -7.03 21.25 -26.97
N TRP A 7 -6.28 21.44 -28.06
CA TRP A 7 -5.24 20.49 -28.48
C TRP A 7 -4.16 20.32 -27.42
N THR A 8 -3.70 21.42 -26.81
CA THR A 8 -2.68 21.38 -25.75
C THR A 8 -3.14 20.58 -24.54
N VAL A 9 -4.37 20.84 -24.06
CA VAL A 9 -4.94 20.10 -22.92
C VAL A 9 -5.09 18.61 -23.24
N GLN A 10 -5.55 18.26 -24.44
CA GLN A 10 -5.68 16.86 -24.86
C GLN A 10 -4.32 16.16 -24.95
N HIS A 11 -3.33 16.82 -25.54
CA HIS A 11 -2.00 16.26 -25.71
C HIS A 11 -1.31 16.00 -24.36
N ASP A 12 -1.40 16.96 -23.44
CA ASP A 12 -0.83 16.83 -22.09
C ASP A 12 -1.53 15.71 -21.29
N ALA A 13 -2.87 15.65 -21.34
CA ALA A 13 -3.64 14.59 -20.69
C ALA A 13 -3.28 13.19 -21.23
N ILE A 14 -3.10 13.05 -22.55
CA ILE A 14 -2.70 11.77 -23.17
C ILE A 14 -1.29 11.38 -22.72
N ARG A 15 -0.33 12.31 -22.80
CA ARG A 15 1.07 12.05 -22.40
C ARG A 15 1.15 11.66 -20.93
N HIS A 16 0.47 12.39 -20.06
CA HIS A 16 0.42 12.11 -18.63
C HIS A 16 -0.21 10.73 -18.37
N GLY A 17 -1.36 10.44 -18.99
CA GLY A 17 -2.05 9.16 -18.87
C GLY A 17 -1.18 7.98 -19.31
N MET A 18 -0.40 8.12 -20.39
CA MET A 18 0.52 7.07 -20.86
C MET A 18 1.61 6.76 -19.83
N VAL A 19 2.25 7.78 -19.25
CA VAL A 19 3.30 7.59 -18.24
C VAL A 19 2.75 6.91 -16.98
N ILE A 20 1.56 7.31 -16.51
CA ILE A 20 0.92 6.66 -15.36
C ILE A 20 0.60 5.19 -15.69
N LEU A 21 0.04 4.91 -16.86
CA LEU A 21 -0.30 3.54 -17.27
C LEU A 21 0.95 2.65 -17.35
N GLU A 22 2.06 3.14 -17.91
CA GLU A 22 3.32 2.40 -17.93
C GLU A 22 3.81 2.05 -16.51
N LYS A 23 3.70 2.99 -15.57
CA LYS A 23 4.08 2.76 -14.17
C LYS A 23 3.15 1.78 -13.46
N LEU A 24 1.84 1.86 -13.68
CA LEU A 24 0.86 0.92 -13.12
C LEU A 24 1.11 -0.50 -13.63
N ILE A 25 1.36 -0.65 -14.93
CA ILE A 25 1.69 -1.94 -15.55
C ILE A 25 3.00 -2.48 -14.98
N ALA A 26 4.02 -1.63 -14.83
CA ALA A 26 5.31 -2.05 -14.29
C ALA A 26 5.25 -2.48 -12.82
N LEU A 27 4.39 -1.83 -12.02
CA LEU A 27 4.18 -2.18 -10.62
C LEU A 27 3.37 -3.48 -10.44
N ASP A 28 2.52 -3.80 -11.42
CA ASP A 28 1.60 -4.95 -11.38
C ASP A 28 0.79 -5.04 -10.06
N PHE A 29 0.20 -3.91 -9.67
CA PHE A 29 -0.50 -3.79 -8.38
C PHE A 29 -1.72 -4.73 -8.29
N ASP A 30 -2.33 -5.08 -9.43
CA ASP A 30 -3.43 -6.04 -9.52
C ASP A 30 -3.01 -7.43 -9.01
N SER A 31 -1.81 -7.90 -9.35
CA SER A 31 -1.26 -9.16 -8.82
C SER A 31 -1.07 -9.11 -7.30
N LEU A 32 -0.69 -7.96 -6.74
CA LEU A 32 -0.57 -7.78 -5.29
C LEU A 32 -1.94 -7.84 -4.60
N ILE A 33 -2.97 -7.22 -5.21
CA ILE A 33 -4.35 -7.27 -4.70
C ILE A 33 -4.84 -8.72 -4.68
N LEU A 34 -4.70 -9.46 -5.78
CA LEU A 34 -5.12 -10.86 -5.86
C LEU A 34 -4.39 -11.74 -4.83
N ARG A 35 -3.11 -11.46 -4.57
CA ARG A 35 -2.35 -12.16 -3.54
C ARG A 35 -2.92 -11.91 -2.14
N VAL A 36 -3.22 -10.66 -1.81
CA VAL A 36 -3.81 -10.27 -0.52
C VAL A 36 -5.22 -10.84 -0.37
N GLU A 37 -6.02 -10.85 -1.43
CA GLU A 37 -7.34 -11.50 -1.45
C GLU A 37 -7.23 -12.98 -1.10
N LYS A 38 -6.28 -13.71 -1.68
CA LYS A 38 -6.06 -15.11 -1.34
C LYS A 38 -5.68 -15.31 0.14
N ILE A 39 -4.76 -14.50 0.66
CA ILE A 39 -4.36 -14.55 2.09
C ILE A 39 -5.57 -14.26 2.99
N SER A 40 -6.43 -13.32 2.58
CA SER A 40 -7.65 -12.93 3.30
C SER A 40 -8.71 -14.04 3.39
N GLN A 41 -8.62 -15.06 2.55
CA GLN A 41 -9.53 -16.21 2.60
C GLN A 41 -9.07 -17.30 3.57
N GLU A 42 -7.79 -17.30 3.95
CA GLU A 42 -7.15 -18.38 4.70
C GLU A 42 -6.70 -17.97 6.12
N TYR A 43 -6.83 -16.69 6.49
CA TYR A 43 -6.34 -16.18 7.78
C TYR A 43 -7.19 -16.60 8.99
N ASP A 44 -6.53 -16.81 10.12
CA ASP A 44 -7.18 -17.10 11.40
C ASP A 44 -7.37 -15.80 12.20
N LYS A 45 -8.63 -15.34 12.30
CA LYS A 45 -8.98 -14.11 13.03
C LYS A 45 -8.52 -14.12 14.50
N LYS A 46 -8.57 -15.27 15.17
CA LYS A 46 -8.19 -15.39 16.58
C LYS A 46 -6.69 -15.21 16.76
N ASP A 47 -5.90 -15.83 15.89
CA ASP A 47 -4.42 -15.69 15.89
C ASP A 47 -3.99 -14.21 15.76
N TRP A 48 -4.66 -13.45 14.89
CA TRP A 48 -4.39 -12.02 14.73
C TRP A 48 -4.72 -11.19 15.98
N TYR A 49 -5.79 -11.50 16.71
CA TYR A 49 -6.07 -10.86 18.00
C TYR A 49 -5.02 -11.20 19.05
N GLU A 50 -4.60 -12.47 19.13
CA GLU A 50 -3.61 -12.94 20.10
C GLU A 50 -2.22 -12.32 19.85
N THR A 51 -1.87 -12.10 18.59
CA THR A 51 -0.57 -11.55 18.17
C THR A 51 -0.59 -10.03 17.92
N ALA A 52 -1.75 -9.36 18.04
CA ALA A 52 -1.91 -7.94 17.70
C ALA A 52 -0.86 -7.03 18.37
N ALA A 53 -0.63 -7.21 19.67
CA ALA A 53 0.34 -6.42 20.42
C ALA A 53 1.77 -6.60 19.88
N ASP A 54 2.17 -7.83 19.59
CA ASP A 54 3.49 -8.14 19.02
C ASP A 54 3.66 -7.61 17.60
N LEU A 55 2.56 -7.51 16.85
CA LEU A 55 2.49 -6.95 15.51
C LEU A 55 2.32 -5.43 15.48
N CYS A 56 2.22 -4.77 16.64
CA CYS A 56 1.91 -3.33 16.75
C CYS A 56 0.58 -2.94 16.07
N ILE A 57 -0.41 -3.84 16.10
CA ILE A 57 -1.78 -3.57 15.67
C ILE A 57 -2.60 -3.11 16.86
N ASP A 58 -3.28 -1.98 16.74
CA ASP A 58 -4.24 -1.54 17.74
C ASP A 58 -5.49 -2.43 17.71
N VAL A 59 -5.87 -2.95 18.87
CA VAL A 59 -7.07 -3.78 19.02
C VAL A 59 -8.34 -3.01 18.63
N GLU A 60 -8.39 -1.69 18.84
CA GLU A 60 -9.52 -0.87 18.39
C GLU A 60 -9.60 -0.80 16.86
N ALA A 61 -8.47 -0.90 16.15
CA ALA A 61 -8.47 -0.99 14.69
C ALA A 61 -9.05 -2.32 14.21
N LEU A 62 -8.70 -3.44 14.86
CA LEU A 62 -9.30 -4.75 14.56
C LEU A 62 -10.81 -4.76 14.82
N LYS A 63 -11.25 -4.15 15.93
CA LYS A 63 -12.68 -3.99 16.24
C LYS A 63 -13.41 -3.13 15.21
N ALA A 64 -12.77 -2.07 14.70
CA ALA A 64 -13.36 -1.24 13.65
C ALA A 64 -13.59 -2.02 12.35
N LEU A 65 -12.65 -2.87 11.94
CA LEU A 65 -12.80 -3.76 10.78
C LEU A 65 -13.88 -4.83 11.01
N ASP A 66 -13.98 -5.35 12.23
CA ASP A 66 -15.01 -6.33 12.62
C ASP A 66 -16.42 -5.75 12.60
N ALA A 67 -16.57 -4.47 12.92
CA ALA A 67 -17.85 -3.78 12.99
C ALA A 67 -18.42 -3.42 11.61
N CYS A 68 -17.67 -3.60 10.53
CA CYS A 68 -18.17 -3.42 9.17
C CYS A 68 -19.18 -4.51 8.78
N GLU A 69 -20.08 -4.16 7.85
CA GLU A 69 -20.98 -5.11 7.20
C GLU A 69 -20.76 -5.10 5.68
N PRO A 70 -20.15 -6.16 5.09
CA PRO A 70 -19.55 -7.31 5.76
C PRO A 70 -18.27 -6.96 6.54
N PRO A 71 -17.86 -7.78 7.53
CA PRO A 71 -16.59 -7.60 8.24
C PRO A 71 -15.42 -7.57 7.27
N VAL A 72 -14.47 -6.67 7.53
CA VAL A 72 -13.32 -6.48 6.65
C VAL A 72 -12.18 -7.42 7.05
N PRO A 73 -11.62 -8.22 6.13
CA PRO A 73 -10.49 -9.07 6.43
C PRO A 73 -9.24 -8.29 6.85
N TYR A 74 -8.58 -8.74 7.91
CA TYR A 74 -7.38 -8.06 8.43
C TYR A 74 -6.23 -7.97 7.44
N PRO A 75 -5.96 -8.99 6.58
CA PRO A 75 -4.88 -8.91 5.60
C PRO A 75 -5.01 -7.77 4.58
N TYR A 76 -6.19 -7.16 4.43
CA TYR A 76 -6.37 -5.98 3.56
C TYR A 76 -5.66 -4.74 4.10
N TYR A 77 -5.50 -4.66 5.43
CA TYR A 77 -4.92 -3.51 6.11
C TYR A 77 -3.60 -3.86 6.77
N PHE A 78 -3.49 -5.04 7.37
CA PHE A 78 -2.36 -5.40 8.21
C PHE A 78 -1.57 -6.56 7.61
N CYS A 79 -0.31 -6.68 8.02
CA CYS A 79 0.57 -7.75 7.61
C CYS A 79 1.29 -8.39 8.79
N THR A 80 1.72 -9.63 8.61
CA THR A 80 2.62 -10.32 9.54
C THR A 80 4.01 -10.42 8.91
N PRO A 81 5.07 -10.62 9.72
CA PRO A 81 6.41 -10.85 9.18
C PRO A 81 6.44 -12.07 8.25
N ASP A 82 5.65 -13.10 8.55
CA ASP A 82 5.55 -14.33 7.76
C ASP A 82 4.91 -14.08 6.39
N ILE A 83 3.91 -13.19 6.29
CA ILE A 83 3.37 -12.73 5.00
C ILE A 83 4.48 -12.11 4.15
N LEU A 84 5.29 -11.21 4.72
CA LEU A 84 6.37 -10.53 3.99
C LEU A 84 7.54 -11.44 3.63
N LEU A 85 7.75 -12.52 4.39
CA LEU A 85 8.78 -13.51 4.06
C LEU A 85 8.34 -14.45 2.93
N ARG A 86 7.06 -14.82 2.89
CA ARG A 86 6.50 -15.69 1.84
C ARG A 86 6.18 -14.93 0.56
N HIS A 87 5.82 -13.65 0.69
CA HIS A 87 5.37 -12.77 -0.37
C HIS A 87 6.07 -11.41 -0.24
N PRO A 88 7.39 -11.33 -0.51
CA PRO A 88 8.17 -10.10 -0.38
C PRO A 88 7.61 -8.93 -1.21
N GLU A 89 6.99 -9.23 -2.36
CA GLU A 89 6.33 -8.23 -3.21
C GLU A 89 5.23 -7.44 -2.47
N LEU A 90 4.62 -8.02 -1.44
CA LEU A 90 3.58 -7.35 -0.65
C LEU A 90 4.12 -6.22 0.23
N VAL A 91 5.43 -6.06 0.36
CA VAL A 91 6.01 -4.86 0.96
C VAL A 91 5.50 -3.61 0.21
N ALA A 92 5.37 -3.66 -1.12
CA ALA A 92 4.86 -2.55 -1.92
C ALA A 92 3.40 -2.26 -1.57
N TYR A 93 2.60 -3.32 -1.45
CA TYR A 93 1.19 -3.20 -1.08
C TYR A 93 1.01 -2.53 0.29
N TYR A 94 1.60 -3.11 1.34
CA TYR A 94 1.41 -2.62 2.71
C TYR A 94 2.05 -1.25 2.94
N ARG A 95 3.16 -0.92 2.26
CA ARG A 95 3.73 0.43 2.27
C ARG A 95 2.75 1.46 1.71
N ASN A 96 2.08 1.14 0.60
CA ASN A 96 1.10 2.03 -0.02
C ASN A 96 -0.19 2.14 0.81
N VAL A 97 -0.68 1.06 1.41
CA VAL A 97 -1.80 1.12 2.37
C VAL A 97 -1.42 1.94 3.61
N ALA A 98 -0.18 1.85 4.09
CA ALA A 98 0.34 2.71 5.15
C ALA A 98 0.53 4.18 4.74
N MET A 99 0.27 4.53 3.48
CA MET A 99 0.47 5.88 2.93
C MET A 99 1.91 6.38 3.10
N VAL A 100 2.88 5.48 2.96
CA VAL A 100 4.31 5.80 3.06
C VAL A 100 4.94 5.84 1.67
N THR A 101 5.61 6.94 1.34
CA THR A 101 6.34 7.07 0.07
C THR A 101 7.68 6.35 0.14
N GLN A 102 8.26 6.00 -1.02
CA GLN A 102 9.60 5.40 -1.05
C GLN A 102 10.67 6.30 -0.43
N ARG A 103 10.60 7.60 -0.72
CA ARG A 103 11.49 8.59 -0.12
C ARG A 103 11.42 8.61 1.40
N ALA A 104 10.21 8.52 1.97
CA ALA A 104 10.06 8.45 3.43
C ALA A 104 10.67 7.16 4.01
N MET A 105 10.59 6.04 3.29
CA MET A 105 11.27 4.80 3.68
C MET A 105 12.80 4.95 3.67
N ASP A 106 13.36 5.59 2.65
CA ASP A 106 14.78 5.88 2.55
C ASP A 106 15.27 6.82 3.68
N ASP A 107 14.52 7.89 3.96
CA ASP A 107 14.82 8.82 5.05
C ASP A 107 14.80 8.14 6.43
N MET A 108 14.07 7.03 6.57
CA MET A 108 14.05 6.18 7.77
C MET A 108 15.14 5.09 7.79
N GLY A 109 16.00 5.03 6.77
CA GLY A 109 17.04 4.00 6.63
C GLY A 109 16.49 2.61 6.31
N LEU A 110 15.27 2.54 5.76
CA LEU A 110 14.56 1.30 5.45
C LEU A 110 14.21 1.25 3.96
N ASN A 111 15.21 1.30 3.09
CA ASN A 111 14.96 1.13 1.66
C ASN A 111 14.28 -0.22 1.41
N THR A 112 13.06 -0.18 0.87
CA THR A 112 12.26 -1.38 0.56
C THR A 112 12.29 -1.76 -0.90
N THR A 113 12.99 -1.00 -1.76
CA THR A 113 13.00 -1.18 -3.22
C THR A 113 13.35 -2.60 -3.62
N ALA A 114 14.36 -3.20 -2.97
CA ALA A 114 14.76 -4.57 -3.25
C ALA A 114 13.66 -5.60 -2.93
N TYR A 115 12.94 -5.40 -1.82
CA TYR A 115 11.91 -6.34 -1.37
C TYR A 115 10.64 -6.23 -2.20
N GLU A 116 10.30 -5.01 -2.64
CA GLU A 116 9.23 -4.76 -3.59
C GLU A 116 9.51 -5.42 -4.95
N ALA A 117 10.78 -5.62 -5.29
CA ALA A 117 11.25 -6.40 -6.44
C ALA A 117 11.47 -7.89 -6.10
N GLU A 118 10.65 -8.44 -5.20
CA GLU A 118 10.61 -9.85 -4.79
C GLU A 118 11.83 -10.38 -4.02
N GLN A 119 12.79 -9.53 -3.64
CA GLN A 119 13.87 -9.98 -2.76
C GLN A 119 13.32 -10.31 -1.37
N VAL A 120 13.61 -11.50 -0.85
CA VAL A 120 13.17 -11.87 0.50
C VAL A 120 13.90 -11.01 1.54
N PRO A 121 13.18 -10.24 2.40
CA PRO A 121 13.81 -9.49 3.47
C PRO A 121 14.39 -10.41 4.55
N PRO A 122 15.47 -10.00 5.25
CA PRO A 122 15.87 -10.65 6.48
C PRO A 122 14.71 -10.73 7.50
N PRO A 123 14.60 -11.78 8.33
CA PRO A 123 13.45 -11.96 9.24
C PRO A 123 13.24 -10.82 10.24
N ASP A 124 14.30 -10.19 10.71
CA ASP A 124 14.28 -9.00 11.56
C ASP A 124 13.76 -7.78 10.79
N VAL A 125 14.21 -7.59 9.55
CA VAL A 125 13.70 -6.53 8.66
C VAL A 125 12.21 -6.73 8.34
N ALA A 126 11.80 -7.95 8.02
CA ALA A 126 10.38 -8.28 7.79
C ALA A 126 9.52 -7.96 9.02
N ARG A 127 10.03 -8.24 10.22
CA ARG A 127 9.37 -7.91 11.48
C ARG A 127 9.24 -6.41 11.69
N ASP A 128 10.30 -5.66 11.43
CA ASP A 128 10.30 -4.22 11.61
C ASP A 128 9.40 -3.50 10.59
N LEU A 129 9.39 -3.95 9.35
CA LEU A 129 8.47 -3.46 8.31
C LEU A 129 7.02 -3.71 8.71
N ALA A 130 6.68 -4.95 9.06
CA ALA A 130 5.30 -5.30 9.45
C ALA A 130 4.81 -4.45 10.63
N ARG A 131 5.63 -4.33 11.69
CA ARG A 131 5.28 -3.51 12.87
C ARG A 131 5.08 -2.04 12.54
N ARG A 132 5.91 -1.47 11.67
CA ARG A 132 5.82 -0.06 11.28
C ARG A 132 4.57 0.21 10.46
N PHE A 133 4.34 -0.58 9.41
CA PHE A 133 3.15 -0.45 8.59
C PHE A 133 1.89 -0.63 9.44
N ASN A 134 1.82 -1.68 10.25
CA ASN A 134 0.68 -1.94 11.11
C ASN A 134 0.40 -0.81 12.11
N ARG A 135 1.44 -0.21 12.69
CA ARG A 135 1.27 0.93 13.62
C ARG A 135 0.65 2.14 12.92
N ILE A 136 1.13 2.48 11.73
CA ILE A 136 0.60 3.60 10.94
C ILE A 136 -0.85 3.30 10.55
N ILE A 137 -1.09 2.13 9.98
CA ILE A 137 -2.39 1.72 9.49
C ILE A 137 -3.42 1.63 10.63
N SER A 138 -3.02 1.19 11.83
CA SER A 138 -3.91 1.18 13.01
C SER A 138 -4.43 2.58 13.31
N THR A 139 -3.58 3.59 13.21
CA THR A 139 -3.98 4.99 13.43
C THR A 139 -4.93 5.45 12.33
N LEU A 140 -4.66 5.12 11.06
CA LEU A 140 -5.50 5.50 9.92
C LEU A 140 -6.89 4.85 9.99
N VAL A 141 -6.97 3.58 10.36
CA VAL A 141 -8.22 2.82 10.51
C VAL A 141 -9.11 3.39 11.59
N VAL A 142 -8.55 3.90 12.70
CA VAL A 142 -9.34 4.44 13.81
C VAL A 142 -9.84 5.86 13.52
N VAL A 143 -9.15 6.64 12.68
CA VAL A 143 -9.50 8.04 12.40
C VAL A 143 -10.68 8.18 11.42
N GLY A 144 -10.88 7.22 10.53
CA GLY A 144 -11.88 7.32 9.46
C GLY A 144 -12.72 6.05 9.29
N PRO A 145 -13.88 6.15 8.59
CA PRO A 145 -14.67 4.98 8.28
C PRO A 145 -13.91 4.03 7.34
N VAL A 146 -13.79 2.77 7.76
CA VAL A 146 -13.23 1.69 6.96
C VAL A 146 -14.31 0.96 6.18
N THR A 147 -13.95 0.52 4.98
CA THR A 147 -14.79 -0.30 4.09
C THR A 147 -13.93 -1.40 3.49
N PRO A 148 -14.53 -2.44 2.88
CA PRO A 148 -13.79 -3.47 2.18
C PRO A 148 -12.89 -2.94 1.04
N GLN A 149 -13.14 -1.75 0.51
CA GLN A 149 -12.37 -1.16 -0.61
C GLN A 149 -11.44 -0.02 -0.18
N ARG A 150 -11.61 0.52 1.05
CA ARG A 150 -10.89 1.72 1.50
C ARG A 150 -9.37 1.55 1.50
N HIS A 151 -8.85 0.35 1.73
CA HIS A 151 -7.41 0.06 1.63
C HIS A 151 -6.88 0.25 0.19
N LEU A 152 -7.67 -0.07 -0.84
CA LEU A 152 -7.31 0.17 -2.24
C LEU A 152 -7.29 1.66 -2.54
N GLU A 153 -8.29 2.40 -2.07
CA GLU A 153 -8.32 3.86 -2.22
C GLU A 153 -7.09 4.51 -1.59
N MET A 154 -6.71 4.09 -0.37
CA MET A 154 -5.51 4.55 0.31
C MET A 154 -4.24 4.23 -0.49
N ALA A 155 -4.12 3.00 -0.99
CA ALA A 155 -2.98 2.59 -1.79
C ALA A 155 -2.88 3.37 -3.11
N TYR A 156 -3.97 3.50 -3.86
CA TYR A 156 -3.99 4.23 -5.13
C TYR A 156 -3.70 5.72 -4.97
N VAL A 157 -4.20 6.35 -3.89
CA VAL A 157 -3.87 7.75 -3.58
C VAL A 157 -2.37 7.91 -3.35
N ASN A 158 -1.75 7.00 -2.57
CA ASN A 158 -0.31 7.05 -2.32
C ASN A 158 0.52 6.77 -3.58
N LEU A 159 0.08 5.82 -4.42
CA LEU A 159 0.70 5.54 -5.71
C LEU A 159 0.64 6.74 -6.66
N GLY A 160 -0.52 7.38 -6.77
CA GLY A 160 -0.71 8.59 -7.59
C GLY A 160 0.24 9.71 -7.16
N ALA A 161 0.31 10.00 -5.87
CA ALA A 161 1.25 10.99 -5.34
C ALA A 161 2.72 10.66 -5.64
N GLY A 162 3.09 9.36 -5.63
CA GLY A 162 4.41 8.91 -6.03
C GLY A 162 4.68 9.07 -7.53
N PHE A 163 3.67 8.90 -8.37
CA PHE A 163 3.80 9.05 -9.82
C PHE A 163 3.91 10.51 -10.26
N ASP A 164 3.13 11.40 -9.64
CA ASP A 164 3.13 12.84 -9.88
C ASP A 164 4.48 13.48 -9.53
N GLY A 165 5.08 13.09 -8.40
CA GLY A 165 6.41 13.57 -8.00
C GLY A 165 7.50 13.27 -9.03
N SER A 166 7.40 12.14 -9.72
CA SER A 166 8.35 11.76 -10.79
C SER A 166 8.08 12.46 -12.12
N TRP A 167 6.90 13.04 -12.34
CA TRP A 167 6.62 13.85 -13.54
C TRP A 167 7.12 15.29 -13.37
N GLY A 168 6.97 15.88 -12.16
CA GLY A 168 7.42 17.23 -11.86
C GLY A 168 8.93 17.44 -12.02
N GLU A 169 9.75 16.46 -11.62
CA GLU A 169 11.23 16.53 -11.71
C GLU A 169 11.77 16.41 -13.16
N GLY A 170 10.93 16.06 -14.14
CA GLY A 170 11.33 15.88 -15.55
C GLY A 170 10.97 17.05 -16.48
N SER A 171 10.62 18.21 -15.93
CA SER A 171 10.17 19.38 -16.71
C SER A 171 11.04 20.65 -16.54
N GLU A 172 12.15 20.54 -15.81
CA GLU A 172 13.20 21.56 -15.74
C GLU A 172 14.53 20.98 -16.30
N GLU A 173 14.61 20.82 -17.62
CA GLU A 173 15.88 20.83 -18.38
C GLU A 173 15.69 21.58 -19.70
#